data_AF-A0A7C4EYG8-F1
#
_entry.id   AF-A0A7C4EYG8-F1
#
_cell.length_a   1.000
_cell.length_b   1.000
_cell.length_c   1.000
_cell.angle_alpha   90.00
_cell.angle_beta   90.00
_cell.angle_gamma   90.00
#
_symmetry.space_group_name_H-M   'P 1'
#
loop_
_entity.id
_entity.type
_entity.pdbx_description
1 polymer ?
#
loop_
_entity_poly.entity_id
_entity_poly.type
_entity_poly.pdbx_seq_one_letter_code
_entity_poly.pdbx_strand_id
1 'polypeptide(L)'
;DELRTFLRVSDEEMLQISEVFASKLSQAKGPVIFLFPTMGWSAVDVSSSHMFDQKQDRILWDHMKSLDAPQVELREVNANLEDKSFADQVLKACLEIFPPASRDNA
;
A
#
# COMPACT_ATOMS: atom_id res chain seq x y z
N ASP A 1 5.07 -11.57 -20.03
CA ASP A 1 3.79 -10.83 -20.00
C ASP A 1 2.97 -10.86 -21.28
N GLU A 2 3.55 -10.88 -22.49
CA GLU A 2 2.77 -10.78 -23.74
C GLU A 2 1.64 -11.80 -23.94
N LEU A 3 1.71 -12.98 -23.30
CA LEU A 3 0.67 -14.01 -23.38
C LEU A 3 -0.21 -14.11 -22.12
N ARG A 4 -0.05 -13.19 -21.15
CA ARG A 4 -0.75 -13.23 -19.88
C ARG A 4 -2.08 -12.47 -19.98
N THR A 5 -3.18 -13.16 -19.74
CA THR A 5 -4.49 -12.50 -19.57
C THR A 5 -4.61 -11.98 -18.15
N PHE A 6 -4.89 -10.68 -18.01
CA PHE A 6 -5.18 -10.04 -16.74
C PHE A 6 -6.67 -9.78 -16.64
N LEU A 7 -7.27 -10.16 -15.52
CA LEU A 7 -8.63 -9.74 -15.16
C LEU A 7 -8.49 -8.54 -14.23
N ARG A 8 -9.25 -7.48 -14.52
CA ARG A 8 -9.40 -6.36 -13.59
C ARG A 8 -10.55 -6.64 -12.66
N VAL A 9 -10.37 -6.22 -11.42
CA VAL A 9 -11.46 -6.17 -10.45
C VAL A 9 -12.44 -5.05 -10.82
N SER A 10 -13.71 -5.21 -10.47
CA SER A 10 -14.68 -4.11 -10.51
C SER A 10 -14.47 -3.16 -9.33
N ASP A 11 -15.14 -2.01 -9.37
CA ASP A 11 -15.13 -1.05 -8.26
C ASP A 11 -15.80 -1.64 -7.00
N GLU A 12 -16.82 -2.48 -7.16
CA GLU A 12 -17.45 -3.22 -6.06
C GLU A 12 -16.49 -4.26 -5.44
N GLU A 13 -15.74 -4.98 -6.28
CA GLU A 13 -14.73 -5.93 -5.81
C GLU A 13 -13.57 -5.19 -5.12
N MET A 14 -13.15 -4.02 -5.62
CA MET A 14 -12.15 -3.18 -4.96
C MET A 14 -12.64 -2.70 -3.59
N LEU A 15 -13.92 -2.32 -3.46
CA LEU A 15 -14.51 -1.98 -2.17
C LEU A 15 -14.48 -3.16 -1.20
N GLN A 16 -14.85 -4.37 -1.64
CA GLN A 16 -14.77 -5.58 -0.81
C GLN A 16 -13.34 -5.88 -0.35
N ILE A 17 -12.35 -5.72 -1.23
CA ILE A 17 -10.93 -5.84 -0.88
C ILE A 17 -10.59 -4.82 0.21
N SER A 18 -11.04 -3.58 0.04
CA SER A 18 -10.80 -2.48 0.97
C SER A 18 -11.38 -2.75 2.36
N GLU A 19 -12.59 -3.29 2.43
CA GLU A 19 -13.24 -3.70 3.68
C GLU A 19 -12.44 -4.79 4.41
N VAL A 20 -11.88 -5.76 3.67
CA VAL A 20 -11.03 -6.81 4.24
C VAL A 20 -9.73 -6.23 4.81
N PHE A 21 -9.09 -5.29 4.10
CA PHE A 21 -7.89 -4.61 4.60
C PHE A 21 -8.21 -3.82 5.88
N ALA A 22 -9.25 -2.98 5.86
CA ALA A 22 -9.66 -2.17 7.00
C ALA A 22 -10.03 -3.04 8.22
N SER A 23 -10.80 -4.11 8.01
CA SER A 23 -11.19 -5.04 9.07
C SER A 23 -10.00 -5.72 9.75
N LYS A 24 -8.95 -6.07 8.99
CA LYS A 24 -7.74 -6.67 9.55
C LYS A 24 -6.87 -5.65 10.27
N LEU A 25 -6.73 -4.45 9.69
CA LEU A 25 -5.90 -3.39 10.24
C LEU A 25 -6.49 -2.77 11.52
N SER A 26 -7.82 -2.70 11.65
CA SER A 26 -8.48 -2.26 12.90
C SER A 26 -8.14 -3.13 14.10
N GLN A 27 -7.80 -4.40 13.88
CA GLN A 27 -7.47 -5.37 14.92
C GLN A 27 -5.98 -5.42 15.27
N ALA A 28 -5.16 -4.56 14.66
CA ALA A 28 -3.74 -4.49 14.95
C ALA A 28 -3.47 -4.18 16.43
N LYS A 29 -2.58 -4.95 17.06
CA LYS A 29 -2.19 -4.79 18.47
C LYS A 29 -0.88 -4.02 18.67
N GLY A 30 -0.25 -3.64 17.57
CA GLY A 30 1.01 -2.90 17.53
C GLY A 30 1.02 -1.91 16.37
N PRO A 31 2.08 -1.10 16.25
CA PRO A 31 2.18 -0.08 15.22
C PRO A 31 2.17 -0.71 13.83
N VAL A 32 1.42 -0.10 12.91
CA VAL A 32 1.34 -0.46 11.50
C VAL A 32 1.56 0.79 10.66
N ILE A 33 2.36 0.68 9.62
CA ILE A 33 2.47 1.70 8.58
C ILE A 33 1.99 1.05 7.27
N PHE A 34 0.96 1.61 6.66
CA PHE A 34 0.47 1.21 5.34
C PHE A 34 0.95 2.21 4.28
N LEU A 35 1.71 1.72 3.30
CA LEU A 35 2.23 2.53 2.20
C LEU A 35 1.39 2.30 0.94
N PHE A 36 0.82 3.38 0.40
CA PHE A 36 -0.01 3.37 -0.80
C PHE A 36 0.78 3.93 -1.99
N PRO A 37 1.08 3.14 -3.04
CA PRO A 37 1.76 3.64 -4.24
C PRO A 37 0.78 4.43 -5.11
N THR A 38 1.02 5.73 -5.31
CA THR A 38 0.09 6.57 -6.10
C THR A 38 0.31 6.45 -7.61
N MET A 39 1.37 5.77 -8.05
CA MET A 39 1.71 5.59 -9.47
C MET A 39 1.65 4.12 -9.90
N GLY A 40 0.79 3.34 -9.25
CA GLY A 40 0.40 1.98 -9.64
C GLY A 40 0.97 0.88 -8.75
N TRP A 41 0.34 -0.29 -8.81
CA TRP A 41 0.51 -1.41 -7.89
C TRP A 41 1.36 -2.56 -8.42
N SER A 42 1.85 -2.47 -9.66
CA SER A 42 2.67 -3.52 -10.25
C SER A 42 3.45 -3.02 -11.47
N ALA A 43 4.36 -3.85 -11.98
CA ALA A 43 5.16 -3.56 -13.16
C ALA A 43 4.34 -3.32 -14.43
N VAL A 44 3.12 -3.90 -14.52
CA VAL A 44 2.23 -3.73 -15.67
C VAL A 44 1.22 -2.59 -15.48
N ASP A 45 1.10 -2.10 -14.25
CA ASP A 45 0.24 -1.01 -13.83
C ASP A 45 1.03 0.31 -13.77
N VAL A 46 1.53 0.73 -14.94
CA VAL A 46 2.31 1.96 -15.10
C VAL A 46 1.51 2.98 -15.90
N SER A 47 1.78 4.28 -15.73
CA SER A 47 0.95 5.35 -16.31
C SER A 47 0.75 5.32 -17.84
N SER A 48 1.60 4.63 -18.58
CA SER A 48 1.48 4.43 -20.03
C SER A 48 0.63 3.21 -20.42
N SER A 49 0.25 2.36 -19.47
CA SER A 49 -0.46 1.10 -19.65
C SER A 49 -1.97 1.29 -19.47
N HIS A 50 -2.77 0.48 -20.17
CA HIS A 50 -4.23 0.43 -19.98
C HIS A 50 -4.63 -0.18 -18.62
N MET A 51 -3.68 -0.76 -17.89
CA MET A 51 -3.92 -1.28 -16.55
C MET A 51 -3.87 -0.17 -15.48
N PHE A 52 -3.40 1.02 -15.84
CA PHE A 52 -3.31 2.16 -14.93
C PHE A 52 -4.64 2.81 -14.63
N ASP A 53 -5.08 2.68 -13.38
CA ASP A 53 -6.36 3.19 -12.91
C ASP A 53 -6.28 3.78 -11.51
N GLN A 54 -5.69 4.98 -11.43
CA GLN A 54 -5.62 5.74 -10.18
C GLN A 54 -6.99 5.98 -9.54
N LYS A 55 -8.08 6.01 -10.32
CA LYS A 55 -9.42 6.27 -9.74
C LYS A 55 -9.92 5.04 -8.99
N GLN A 56 -9.75 3.85 -9.56
CA GLN A 56 -10.10 2.61 -8.88
C GLN A 56 -9.23 2.39 -7.64
N ASP A 57 -7.92 2.65 -7.72
CA ASP A 57 -7.01 2.54 -6.57
C ASP A 57 -7.43 3.43 -5.39
N ARG A 58 -8.02 4.59 -5.68
CA ARG A 58 -8.50 5.53 -4.65
C ARG A 58 -9.66 4.98 -3.83
N ILE A 59 -10.42 4.00 -4.33
CA ILE A 59 -11.45 3.32 -3.55
C ILE A 59 -10.84 2.70 -2.29
N LEU A 60 -9.68 2.03 -2.44
CA LEU A 60 -8.94 1.47 -1.31
C LEU A 60 -8.45 2.56 -0.36
N TRP A 61 -7.80 3.59 -0.89
CA TRP A 61 -7.26 4.67 -0.07
C TRP A 61 -8.33 5.40 0.74
N ASP A 62 -9.44 5.76 0.10
CA ASP A 62 -10.51 6.52 0.73
C ASP A 62 -11.23 5.68 1.79
N HIS A 63 -11.43 4.39 1.53
CA HIS A 63 -11.96 3.46 2.53
C HIS A 63 -11.00 3.32 3.72
N MET A 64 -9.71 3.14 3.47
CA MET A 64 -8.69 3.02 4.53
C MET A 64 -8.59 4.25 5.41
N LYS A 65 -8.77 5.48 4.86
CA LYS A 65 -8.77 6.72 5.65
C LYS A 65 -9.94 6.83 6.64
N SER A 66 -11.02 6.08 6.45
CA SER A 66 -12.15 6.04 7.39
C SER A 66 -11.90 5.18 8.63
N LEU A 67 -10.76 4.49 8.68
CA LEU A 67 -10.40 3.58 9.75
C LEU A 67 -10.11 4.33 11.07
N ASP A 68 -10.88 4.04 12.11
CA ASP A 68 -10.61 4.50 13.48
C ASP A 68 -9.64 3.53 14.19
N ALA A 69 -8.38 3.57 13.77
CA ALA A 69 -7.32 2.71 14.32
C ALA A 69 -6.05 3.53 14.60
N PRO A 70 -5.85 4.02 15.84
CA PRO A 70 -4.75 4.93 16.16
C PRO A 70 -3.35 4.30 15.99
N GLN A 71 -3.25 2.97 15.98
CA GLN A 71 -2.01 2.25 15.69
C GLN A 71 -1.65 2.15 14.20
N VAL A 72 -2.55 2.54 13.30
CA VAL A 72 -2.36 2.43 11.85
C VAL A 72 -2.07 3.81 11.26
N GLU A 73 -0.86 3.98 10.76
CA GLU A 73 -0.46 5.15 9.99
C GLU A 73 -0.60 4.85 8.49
N LEU A 74 -1.27 5.74 7.76
CA LEU A 74 -1.42 5.65 6.31
C LEU A 74 -0.49 6.66 5.64
N ARG A 75 0.29 6.25 4.64
CA ARG A 75 1.18 7.13 3.88
C ARG A 75 1.02 6.91 2.38
N GLU A 76 0.90 8.00 1.65
CA GLU A 76 1.02 7.98 0.19
C GLU A 76 2.48 8.06 -0.22
N VAL A 77 2.85 7.29 -1.23
CA VAL A 77 4.18 7.31 -1.84
C VAL A 77 4.01 7.60 -3.32
N ASN A 78 4.58 8.71 -3.78
CA ASN A 78 4.57 9.11 -5.17
C ASN A 78 5.56 8.28 -6.01
N ALA A 79 5.23 7.01 -6.20
CA ALA A 79 6.00 6.01 -6.92
C ALA A 79 5.08 4.85 -7.35
N ASN A 80 5.51 4.08 -8.36
CA ASN A 80 4.95 2.76 -8.62
C ASN A 80 5.47 1.78 -7.56
N LEU A 81 4.71 0.75 -7.22
CA LEU A 81 5.11 -0.27 -6.25
C LEU A 81 6.49 -0.90 -6.55
N GLU A 82 6.80 -1.08 -7.84
CA GLU A 82 8.04 -1.73 -8.30
C GLU A 82 9.22 -0.75 -8.43
N ASP A 83 9.00 0.55 -8.21
CA ASP A 83 10.08 1.52 -8.27
C ASP A 83 11.01 1.39 -7.07
N LYS A 84 12.32 1.61 -7.30
CA LYS A 84 13.30 1.68 -6.22
C LYS A 84 12.91 2.73 -5.15
N SER A 85 12.32 3.85 -5.55
CA SER A 85 11.88 4.89 -4.63
C SER A 85 10.79 4.40 -3.66
N PHE A 86 9.89 3.52 -4.10
CA PHE A 86 8.92 2.89 -3.23
C PHE A 86 9.59 1.91 -2.25
N ALA A 87 10.51 1.07 -2.75
CA ALA A 87 11.30 0.17 -1.91
C ALA A 87 12.11 0.93 -0.82
N ASP A 88 12.65 2.10 -1.15
CA ASP A 88 13.35 2.96 -0.19
C ASP A 88 12.39 3.48 0.91
N GLN A 89 11.12 3.79 0.57
CA GLN A 89 10.11 4.15 1.56
C GLN A 89 9.70 2.96 2.44
N VAL A 90 9.59 1.76 1.87
CA VAL A 90 9.34 0.52 2.62
C VAL A 90 10.46 0.31 3.66
N LEU A 91 11.72 0.38 3.23
CA LEU A 91 12.86 0.24 4.14
C LEU A 91 12.83 1.27 5.27
N LYS A 92 12.54 2.53 4.94
CA LYS A 92 12.42 3.60 5.94
C LYS A 92 11.31 3.29 6.96
N ALA A 93 10.11 2.95 6.50
CA ALA A 93 8.98 2.59 7.36
C ALA A 93 9.30 1.36 8.23
N CYS A 94 9.98 0.35 7.67
CA CYS A 94 10.43 -0.81 8.43
C CYS A 94 11.38 -0.43 9.57
N LEU A 95 12.36 0.44 9.33
CA LEU A 95 13.32 0.88 10.35
C LEU A 95 12.68 1.77 11.44
N GLU A 96 11.56 2.43 11.13
CA GLU A 96 10.79 3.18 12.13
C GLU A 96 10.05 2.25 13.10
N ILE A 97 9.52 1.12 12.61
CA ILE A 97 8.86 0.10 13.44
C ILE A 97 9.88 -0.80 14.14
N PHE A 98 10.95 -1.16 13.44
CA PHE A 98 11.99 -2.08 13.87
C PHE A 98 13.36 -1.37 13.84
N PRO A 99 13.60 -0.42 14.75
CA PRO A 99 14.88 0.27 14.80
C PRO A 99 16.01 -0.74 15.01
N PRO A 100 17.17 -0.52 14.38
CA PRO A 100 18.33 -1.35 14.64
C PRO A 100 18.64 -1.28 16.14
N ALA A 101 18.99 -2.42 16.74
CA ALA A 101 19.37 -2.46 18.15
C ALA A 101 20.42 -1.38 18.41
N SER A 102 20.16 -0.51 19.39
CA SER A 102 21.13 0.46 19.86
C SER A 102 22.39 -0.31 20.23
N ARG A 103 23.53 0.04 19.62
CA ARG A 103 24.83 -0.43 20.08
C ARG A 103 25.20 0.33 21.35
N ASP A 104 24.40 0.17 22.39
CA ASP A 104 24.74 0.65 23.72
C ASP A 104 25.36 -0.52 24.50
N ASN A 105 26.69 -0.46 24.60
CA ASN A 105 27.60 -1.02 25.60
C ASN A 105 28.89 -1.57 24.94
N ALA A 106 29.83 -0.65 24.71
CA ALA A 106 31.27 -0.93 24.84
C ALA A 106 31.82 0.03 25.91
#